data_AF-A0A842P138-F1
#
_entry.id   AF-A0A842P138-F1
#
_cell.length_a   1.000
_cell.length_b   1.000
_cell.length_c   1.000
_cell.angle_alpha   90.00
_cell.angle_beta   90.00
_cell.angle_gamma   90.00
#
_symmetry.space_group_name_H-M   'P 1'
#
loop_
_entity.id
_entity.type
_entity.pdbx_description
1 polymer ?
#
loop_
_entity_poly.entity_id
_entity_poly.type
_entity_poly.pdbx_seq_one_letter_code
_entity_poly.pdbx_strand_id
1 'polypeptide(L)'
;MVGIDSNNGVFLTKEEWETFIRWGIPVRYNRNKKKSFCQICGKPPSKDNPFDHSHMIGYSVGIVTFGLTPDFLNSDENIVSAHRKLCNSKAEITTQDVCEKLKSLGIDKLPDFLPSEIRDSFLNTTL
;
A
#
# COMPACT_ATOMS: atom_id res chain seq x y z
N MET A 1 14.59 -9.00 -13.39
CA MET A 1 14.08 -9.26 -12.03
C MET A 1 14.97 -8.45 -11.10
N VAL A 2 14.50 -7.29 -10.63
CA VAL A 2 15.22 -6.52 -9.62
C VAL A 2 14.73 -7.07 -8.30
N GLY A 3 15.61 -7.79 -7.59
CA GLY A 3 15.33 -8.23 -6.23
C GLY A 3 15.12 -6.98 -5.38
N ILE A 4 13.97 -6.88 -4.73
CA ILE A 4 13.72 -5.86 -3.73
C ILE A 4 14.55 -6.30 -2.51
N ASP A 5 15.70 -5.66 -2.28
CA ASP A 5 16.46 -5.85 -1.05
C ASP A 5 15.53 -5.47 0.11
N SER A 6 15.30 -6.43 1.01
CA SER A 6 14.21 -6.46 1.99
C SER A 6 14.23 -5.34 3.04
N ASN A 7 15.15 -4.36 2.96
CA ASN A 7 15.40 -3.44 4.08
C ASN A 7 15.63 -1.96 3.76
N ASN A 8 15.76 -1.50 2.50
CA ASN A 8 16.15 -0.10 2.28
C ASN A 8 15.13 0.82 1.62
N GLY A 9 13.88 0.37 1.42
CA GLY A 9 12.87 1.24 0.81
C GLY A 9 11.41 0.93 1.12
N VAL A 10 11.09 -0.22 1.71
CA VAL A 10 9.70 -0.61 1.98
C VAL A 10 9.24 -0.19 3.38
N PHE A 11 10.10 -0.34 4.38
CA PHE A 11 9.76 -0.04 5.77
C PHE A 11 10.49 1.20 6.27
N LEU A 12 9.82 1.93 7.17
CA LEU A 12 10.37 3.01 7.96
C LEU A 12 11.33 2.45 9.01
N THR A 13 12.26 3.29 9.45
CA THR A 13 12.94 3.10 10.73
C THR A 13 11.96 3.31 11.88
N LYS A 14 12.33 2.84 13.08
CA LYS A 14 11.51 3.03 14.28
C LYS A 14 11.28 4.52 14.56
N GLU A 15 12.32 5.33 14.44
CA GLU A 15 12.31 6.76 14.71
C GLU A 15 11.40 7.52 13.72
N GLU A 16 11.42 7.14 12.45
CA GLU A 16 10.52 7.72 11.43
C GLU A 16 9.07 7.30 11.67
N TRP A 17 8.84 6.03 12.01
CA TRP A 17 7.51 5.53 12.34
C TRP A 17 6.92 6.28 13.53
N GLU A 18 7.65 6.38 14.65
CA GLU A 18 7.23 7.15 15.83
C GLU A 18 6.95 8.62 15.50
N THR A 19 7.74 9.21 14.60
CA THR A 19 7.52 10.58 14.11
C THR A 19 6.17 10.69 13.38
N PHE A 20 5.83 9.76 12.49
CA PHE A 20 4.54 9.78 11.79
C PHE A 20 3.36 9.51 12.73
N ILE A 21 3.50 8.61 13.71
CA ILE A 21 2.47 8.40 14.74
C ILE A 21 2.21 9.69 15.51
N ARG A 22 3.27 10.42 15.86
CA ARG A 22 3.18 11.63 16.69
C ARG A 22 2.66 12.85 15.92
N TRP A 23 3.12 13.05 14.69
CA TRP A 23 2.91 14.30 13.95
C TRP A 23 1.94 14.17 12.79
N GLY A 24 1.52 12.96 12.44
CA GLY A 24 0.62 12.68 11.34
C GLY A 24 1.33 12.47 10.01
N ILE A 25 0.55 12.00 9.03
CA ILE A 25 1.04 11.56 7.72
C ILE A 25 1.00 12.72 6.72
N PRO A 26 2.11 13.02 6.01
CA PRO A 26 2.12 14.05 4.99
C PRO A 26 1.28 13.64 3.78
N VAL A 27 0.52 14.58 3.24
CA VAL A 27 -0.23 14.38 1.99
C VAL A 27 0.75 14.32 0.82
N ARG A 28 0.72 13.22 0.06
CA ARG A 28 1.53 13.03 -1.15
C ARG A 28 0.61 12.89 -2.37
N TYR A 29 0.95 13.58 -3.45
CA TYR A 29 0.23 13.47 -4.72
C TYR A 29 0.93 12.46 -5.63
N ASN A 30 0.17 11.50 -6.13
CA ASN A 30 0.69 10.51 -7.06
C ASN A 30 0.77 11.09 -8.50
N ARG A 31 1.86 10.76 -9.21
CA ARG A 31 2.13 11.16 -10.60
C ARG A 31 2.25 9.98 -11.58
N ASN A 32 1.92 8.76 -11.14
CA ASN A 32 2.11 7.55 -11.94
C ASN A 32 1.23 7.57 -13.20
N LYS A 33 1.58 6.74 -14.20
CA LYS A 33 0.77 6.63 -15.42
C LYS A 33 -0.43 5.74 -15.18
N LYS A 34 -1.62 6.23 -15.53
CA LYS A 34 -2.86 5.44 -15.50
C LYS A 34 -2.84 4.36 -16.59
N LYS A 35 -3.36 3.18 -16.28
CA LYS A 35 -3.61 2.12 -17.25
C LYS A 35 -4.82 2.46 -18.12
N SER A 36 -4.97 1.78 -19.25
CA SER A 36 -6.10 1.97 -20.19
C SER A 36 -7.41 1.32 -19.74
N PHE A 37 -7.37 0.51 -18.67
CA PHE A 37 -8.53 -0.16 -18.08
C PHE A 37 -8.53 -0.02 -16.56
N CYS A 38 -9.73 -0.13 -15.96
CA CYS A 38 -9.90 -0.14 -14.51
C CYS A 38 -9.41 -1.48 -13.95
N GLN A 39 -8.46 -1.46 -13.02
CA GLN A 39 -7.91 -2.67 -12.43
C GLN A 39 -8.86 -3.34 -11.43
N ILE A 40 -9.98 -2.70 -11.08
CA ILE A 40 -11.00 -3.25 -10.19
C ILE A 40 -12.12 -3.96 -10.97
N CYS A 41 -12.56 -3.39 -12.11
CA CYS A 41 -13.73 -3.92 -12.84
C CYS A 41 -13.45 -4.26 -14.32
N GLY A 42 -12.24 -4.04 -14.82
CA GLY A 42 -11.81 -4.32 -16.19
C GLY A 42 -12.32 -3.37 -17.28
N LYS A 43 -13.22 -2.42 -16.95
CA LYS A 43 -13.85 -1.54 -17.94
C LYS A 43 -12.98 -0.30 -18.27
N PRO A 44 -13.12 0.28 -19.48
CA PRO A 44 -12.43 1.52 -19.88
C PRO A 44 -12.96 2.76 -19.11
N PRO A 45 -12.25 3.90 -19.15
CA PRO A 45 -12.74 5.14 -18.54
C PRO A 45 -13.86 5.74 -19.39
N SER A 46 -14.75 6.51 -18.76
CA SER A 46 -15.76 7.30 -19.47
C SER A 46 -15.64 8.78 -19.11
N LYS A 47 -16.27 9.66 -19.89
CA LYS A 47 -16.30 11.11 -19.62
C LYS A 47 -16.88 11.43 -18.25
N ASP A 48 -17.93 10.71 -17.83
CA ASP A 48 -18.65 10.95 -16.57
C ASP A 48 -17.98 10.29 -15.35
N ASN A 49 -17.08 9.34 -15.61
CA ASN A 49 -16.37 8.57 -14.61
C ASN A 49 -14.95 8.25 -15.11
N PRO A 50 -14.06 9.25 -15.14
CA PRO A 50 -12.68 9.04 -15.54
C PRO A 50 -11.93 8.18 -14.51
N PHE A 51 -10.75 7.68 -14.90
CA PHE A 51 -9.87 7.02 -13.95
C PHE A 51 -9.23 8.01 -12.98
N ASP A 52 -8.99 7.51 -11.78
CA ASP A 52 -8.15 8.12 -10.77
C ASP A 52 -7.03 7.15 -10.33
N HIS A 53 -6.05 7.69 -9.62
CA HIS A 53 -5.08 6.87 -8.90
C HIS A 53 -5.67 6.49 -7.55
N SER A 54 -5.70 5.19 -7.29
CA SER A 54 -6.18 4.65 -6.03
C SER A 54 -5.06 3.89 -5.35
N HIS A 55 -4.86 4.15 -4.07
CA HIS A 55 -3.99 3.37 -3.21
C HIS A 55 -4.70 2.07 -2.82
N MET A 56 -4.04 0.93 -3.02
CA MET A 56 -4.53 -0.35 -2.50
C MET A 56 -4.32 -0.42 -0.98
N ILE A 57 -3.10 -0.12 -0.53
CA ILE A 57 -2.80 0.07 0.88
C ILE A 57 -2.93 1.57 1.16
N GLY A 58 -3.95 1.96 1.90
CA GLY A 58 -4.16 3.33 2.34
C GLY A 58 -3.01 3.84 3.21
N TYR A 59 -2.74 5.15 3.18
CA TYR A 59 -1.62 5.75 3.90
C TYR A 59 -1.66 5.51 5.41
N SER A 60 -2.85 5.65 6.02
CA SER A 60 -3.04 5.45 7.45
C SER A 60 -2.65 4.03 7.84
N VAL A 61 -3.24 3.03 7.18
CA VAL A 61 -2.95 1.61 7.44
C VAL A 61 -1.48 1.30 7.14
N GLY A 62 -0.97 1.74 5.99
CA GLY A 62 0.39 1.45 5.56
C GLY A 62 1.45 1.95 6.53
N ILE A 63 1.37 3.23 6.94
CA ILE A 63 2.36 3.81 7.86
C ILE A 63 2.09 3.38 9.30
N VAL A 64 0.86 3.54 9.79
CA VAL A 64 0.55 3.34 11.22
C VAL A 64 0.61 1.86 11.59
N THR A 65 -0.01 1.00 10.79
CA THR A 65 -0.13 -0.43 11.09
C THR A 65 1.09 -1.22 10.63
N PHE A 66 1.59 -0.95 9.44
CA PHE A 66 2.64 -1.77 8.81
C PHE A 66 4.02 -1.10 8.74
N GLY A 67 4.15 0.16 9.18
CA GLY A 67 5.43 0.87 9.14
C GLY A 67 5.99 1.05 7.73
N LEU A 68 5.14 1.15 6.71
CA LEU A 68 5.56 1.28 5.31
C LEU A 68 6.01 2.70 4.99
N THR A 69 6.98 2.83 4.10
CA THR A 69 7.44 4.14 3.63
C THR A 69 6.38 4.82 2.74
N PRO A 70 6.28 6.15 2.75
CA PRO A 70 5.49 6.89 1.76
C PRO A 70 5.89 6.59 0.31
N ASP A 71 7.15 6.26 0.07
CA ASP A 71 7.66 5.97 -1.27
C ASP A 71 7.12 4.63 -1.77
N PHE A 72 7.12 3.59 -0.93
CA PHE A 72 6.44 2.33 -1.23
C PHE A 72 4.94 2.54 -1.45
N LEU A 73 4.29 3.35 -0.63
CA LEU A 73 2.86 3.61 -0.78
C LEU A 73 2.52 4.35 -2.09
N ASN A 74 3.46 5.11 -2.67
CA ASN A 74 3.29 5.75 -3.98
C ASN A 74 3.81 4.92 -5.16
N SER A 75 4.38 3.75 -4.90
CA SER A 75 4.95 2.89 -5.94
C SER A 75 3.86 2.29 -6.86
N ASP A 76 4.24 1.86 -8.06
CA ASP A 76 3.31 1.20 -8.99
C ASP A 76 2.79 -0.14 -8.44
N GLU A 77 3.49 -0.71 -7.45
CA GLU A 77 3.12 -1.92 -6.73
C GLU A 77 1.92 -1.70 -5.81
N ASN A 78 1.71 -0.48 -5.30
CA ASN A 78 0.60 -0.12 -4.42
C ASN A 78 -0.53 0.67 -5.11
N ILE A 79 -0.27 1.18 -6.31
CA ILE A 79 -1.18 2.09 -7.01
C ILE A 79 -1.90 1.37 -8.12
N VAL A 80 -3.21 1.59 -8.18
CA VAL A 80 -4.05 1.08 -9.25
C VAL A 80 -4.82 2.20 -9.94
N SER A 81 -5.16 1.95 -11.20
CA SER A 81 -6.09 2.78 -11.97
C SER A 81 -7.51 2.29 -11.70
N ALA A 82 -8.33 3.12 -11.06
CA ALA A 82 -9.73 2.80 -10.79
C ALA A 82 -10.66 3.93 -11.21
N HIS A 83 -11.92 3.60 -11.50
CA HIS A 83 -12.96 4.62 -11.75
C HIS A 83 -13.17 5.50 -10.52
N ARG A 84 -13.05 6.83 -10.70
CA ARG A 84 -13.10 7.83 -9.63
C ARG A 84 -14.33 7.68 -8.71
N LYS A 85 -15.51 7.42 -9.28
CA LYS A 85 -16.78 7.38 -8.53
C LYS A 85 -17.20 5.97 -8.09
N LEU A 86 -16.95 4.96 -8.93
CA LEU A 86 -17.54 3.62 -8.76
C LEU A 86 -16.61 2.58 -8.14
N CYS A 87 -15.31 2.70 -8.40
CA CYS A 87 -14.34 1.65 -8.07
C CYS A 87 -13.26 2.10 -7.10
N ASN A 88 -13.01 3.42 -6.99
CA ASN A 88 -11.99 3.96 -6.10
C ASN A 88 -12.17 3.51 -4.65
N SER A 89 -13.41 3.51 -4.13
CA SER A 89 -13.72 3.03 -2.78
C SER A 89 -13.54 1.53 -2.56
N LYS A 90 -13.36 0.75 -3.64
CA LYS A 90 -13.14 -0.70 -3.60
C LYS A 90 -11.69 -1.08 -3.86
N ALA A 91 -10.82 -0.09 -4.08
CA ALA A 91 -9.41 -0.34 -4.34
C ALA A 91 -8.64 -0.67 -3.06
N GLU A 92 -9.10 -0.13 -1.92
CA GLU A 92 -8.46 -0.36 -0.63
C GLU A 92 -8.64 -1.81 -0.17
N ILE A 93 -7.53 -2.46 0.18
CA ILE A 93 -7.49 -3.87 0.57
C ILE A 93 -7.49 -4.01 2.09
N THR A 94 -7.88 -5.18 2.61
CA THR A 94 -7.93 -5.43 4.06
C THR A 94 -6.53 -5.64 4.63
N THR A 95 -6.38 -5.53 5.96
CA THR A 95 -5.12 -5.85 6.66
C THR A 95 -4.57 -7.23 6.30
N GLN A 96 -5.45 -8.22 6.14
CA GLN A 96 -5.09 -9.57 5.73
C GLN A 96 -4.50 -9.59 4.31
N ASP A 97 -5.17 -8.92 3.37
CA ASP A 97 -4.68 -8.77 2.00
C ASP A 97 -3.35 -8.00 1.94
N VAL A 98 -3.13 -7.03 2.84
CA VAL A 98 -1.83 -6.35 2.96
C VAL A 98 -0.73 -7.35 3.32
N CYS A 99 -0.97 -8.23 4.31
CA CYS A 99 -0.01 -9.27 4.69
C CYS A 99 0.31 -10.19 3.51
N GLU A 100 -0.71 -10.69 2.81
CA GLU A 100 -0.55 -11.55 1.62
C GLU A 100 0.24 -10.83 0.52
N LYS A 101 -0.09 -9.56 0.27
CA LYS A 101 0.60 -8.73 -0.71
C LYS A 101 2.08 -8.53 -0.36
N LEU A 102 2.40 -8.17 0.88
CA LEU A 102 3.79 -8.00 1.32
C LEU A 102 4.57 -9.32 1.17
N LYS A 103 3.96 -10.47 1.51
CA LYS A 103 4.58 -11.78 1.27
C LYS A 103 4.79 -12.08 -0.21
N SER A 104 3.84 -11.73 -1.07
CA SER A 104 3.99 -11.89 -2.53
C SER A 104 5.13 -11.04 -3.12
N LEU A 105 5.53 -9.97 -2.43
CA LEU A 105 6.66 -9.11 -2.78
C LEU A 105 8.00 -9.62 -2.23
N GLY A 106 8.01 -10.79 -1.56
CA GLY A 106 9.21 -11.40 -1.00
C GLY A 106 9.56 -10.92 0.41
N ILE A 107 8.66 -10.22 1.09
CA ILE A 107 8.85 -9.83 2.49
C ILE A 107 8.49 -11.02 3.37
N ASP A 108 9.47 -11.50 4.12
CA ASP A 108 9.37 -12.64 5.02
C ASP A 108 9.18 -12.23 6.48
N LYS A 109 9.56 -11.00 6.83
CA LYS A 109 9.48 -10.46 8.20
C LYS A 109 9.06 -8.99 8.21
N LEU A 110 8.21 -8.63 9.19
CA LEU A 110 7.89 -7.24 9.51
C LEU A 110 8.86 -6.64 10.56
N PRO A 111 9.05 -5.31 10.60
CA PRO A 111 9.93 -4.67 11.57
C PRO A 111 9.61 -4.97 13.04
N ASP A 112 10.64 -5.17 13.84
CA ASP A 112 10.54 -5.55 15.27
C ASP A 112 10.02 -4.41 16.18
N PHE A 113 9.87 -3.19 15.66
CA PHE A 113 9.25 -2.08 16.40
C PHE A 113 7.72 -2.05 16.30
N LEU A 114 7.13 -2.78 15.35
CA LEU A 114 5.67 -2.84 15.20
C LEU A 114 5.01 -3.63 16.36
N PRO A 115 3.72 -3.41 16.65
CA PRO A 115 3.01 -4.20 17.65
C PRO A 115 3.06 -5.70 17.35
N SER A 116 3.18 -6.53 18.38
CA SER A 116 3.25 -8.01 18.25
C SER A 116 2.04 -8.58 17.53
N GLU A 117 0.85 -8.02 17.77
CA GLU A 117 -0.40 -8.48 17.18
C GLU A 117 -0.37 -8.42 15.64
N ILE A 118 0.24 -7.38 15.09
CA ILE A 118 0.40 -7.22 13.64
C ILE A 118 1.44 -8.20 13.09
N ARG A 119 2.56 -8.37 13.78
CA ARG A 119 3.59 -9.34 13.38
C ARG A 119 3.05 -10.77 13.41
N ASP A 120 2.30 -11.12 14.44
CA ASP A 120 1.71 -12.44 14.59
C ASP A 120 0.65 -12.69 13.50
N SER A 121 -0.19 -11.70 13.20
CA SER A 121 -1.14 -11.76 12.08
C SER A 121 -0.42 -11.97 10.74
N PHE A 122 0.70 -11.28 10.52
CA PHE A 122 1.52 -11.45 9.33
C PHE A 122 2.12 -12.86 9.24
N LEU A 123 2.69 -13.39 10.33
CA LEU A 123 3.27 -14.73 10.36
C LEU A 123 2.22 -15.81 10.07
N ASN A 124 1.03 -15.68 10.66
CA ASN A 124 -0.07 -16.63 10.52
C ASN A 124 -0.80 -16.58 9.16
N THR A 125 -0.52 -15.56 8.34
CA THR A 125 -1.10 -15.44 6.99
C THR A 125 -0.50 -16.50 6.06
N THR A 126 -1.30 -17.44 5.57
CA THR A 126 -0.87 -18.39 4.52
C THR A 126 -1.03 -17.79 3.13
N LEU A 127 -0.01 -17.94 2.28
CA LEU A 127 -0.07 -17.66 0.85
C LEU A 127 -0.80 -18.77 0.09
#